data_AF-A0A662IDT2-F1
#
_entry.id   AF-A0A662IDT2-F1
#
_cell.length_a   1.000
_cell.length_b   1.000
_cell.length_c   1.000
_cell.angle_alpha   90.00
_cell.angle_beta   90.00
_cell.angle_gamma   90.00
#
_symmetry.space_group_name_H-M   'P 1'
#
loop_
_entity.id
_entity.type
_entity.pdbx_description
1 polymer ?
#
loop_
_entity_poly.entity_id
_entity_poly.type
_entity_poly.pdbx_seq_one_letter_code
_entity_poly.pdbx_strand_id
1 'polypeptide(L)' 'MTGGVAKNRLTIKSDIDILLVLPQKPTFTQAVELRTKILKDAERLGLPLYAPIDLHIISREELRKYTKRDRVIPLDRI' A
#
# COMPACT_ATOMS: atom_id res chain seq x y z
N MET A 1 3.99 4.81 -2.77
CA MET A 1 4.86 3.88 -2.02
C MET A 1 5.39 4.58 -0.79
N THR A 2 5.31 3.91 0.36
CA THR A 2 5.96 4.29 1.62
C THR A 2 6.83 3.12 2.09
N GLY A 3 7.50 3.23 3.24
CA GLY A 3 8.26 2.12 3.81
C GLY A 3 9.75 2.15 3.49
N GLY A 4 10.44 1.03 3.77
CA GLY A 4 11.90 0.93 3.73
C GLY A 4 12.52 1.28 2.39
N VAL A 5 11.89 0.86 1.29
CA VAL A 5 12.29 1.20 -0.10
C VAL A 5 12.17 2.70 -0.38
N ALA A 6 11.14 3.39 0.14
CA ALA A 6 11.01 4.84 -0.01
C ALA A 6 12.01 5.63 0.86
N LYS A 7 12.55 5.00 1.92
CA LYS A 7 13.49 5.58 2.89
C LYS A 7 14.95 5.15 2.73
N ASN A 8 15.27 4.29 1.76
CA ASN A 8 16.60 3.66 1.66
C ASN A 8 17.01 2.95 2.98
N ARG A 9 16.05 2.34 3.68
CA ARG A 9 16.23 1.67 4.97
C ARG A 9 15.48 0.34 4.97
N LEU A 10 16.16 -0.72 4.55
CA LEU A 10 15.67 -2.11 4.64
C LEU A 10 15.60 -2.50 6.13
N THR A 11 14.42 -2.44 6.72
CA THR A 11 14.16 -2.93 8.08
C THR A 11 13.10 -4.01 8.03
N ILE A 12 13.27 -5.02 8.89
CA ILE A 12 12.60 -6.34 8.98
C ILE A 12 11.03 -6.31 9.04
N LYS A 13 10.40 -5.12 9.01
CA LYS A 13 8.95 -4.93 8.82
C LYS A 13 8.70 -4.45 7.39
N SER A 14 8.07 -5.31 6.57
CA SER A 14 7.59 -5.06 5.19
C SER A 14 8.46 -4.13 4.34
N ASP A 15 9.23 -4.70 3.41
CA ASP A 15 10.14 -3.90 2.56
C ASP A 15 9.38 -2.93 1.64
N ILE A 16 8.10 -3.21 1.33
CA ILE A 16 7.29 -2.44 0.37
C ILE A 16 5.90 -2.14 0.97
N ASP A 17 5.63 -0.87 1.30
CA ASP A 17 4.27 -0.41 1.65
C ASP A 17 3.58 0.24 0.44
N ILE A 18 2.42 -0.30 0.07
CA ILE A 18 1.57 0.20 -1.02
C ILE A 18 0.35 0.90 -0.41
N LEU A 19 0.22 2.20 -0.68
CA LEU A 19 -0.96 2.98 -0.31
C LEU A 19 -1.91 3.08 -1.51
N LEU A 20 -3.07 2.42 -1.43
CA LEU A 20 -4.17 2.59 -2.38
C LEU A 20 -5.09 3.70 -1.86
N VAL A 21 -5.04 4.86 -2.53
CA VAL A 21 -5.83 6.03 -2.12
C VAL A 21 -7.12 6.08 -2.91
N LEU A 22 -8.24 5.91 -2.21
CA LEU A 22 -9.58 5.99 -2.79
C LEU A 22 -10.19 7.38 -2.56
N PRO A 23 -11.06 7.87 -3.46
CA PRO A 23 -11.75 9.14 -3.32
C PRO A 23 -12.67 9.18 -2.09
N GLN A 24 -13.22 8.03 -1.70
CA GLN A 24 -14.04 7.86 -0.51
C GLN A 24 -13.48 6.71 0.33
N LYS A 25 -13.67 6.77 1.65
CA LYS A 25 -13.25 5.70 2.55
C LYS A 25 -14.14 4.47 2.31
N PRO A 26 -13.58 3.30 1.92
CA PRO A 26 -14.35 2.09 1.80
C PRO A 26 -14.85 1.64 3.17
N THR A 27 -15.98 0.94 3.20
CA THR A 27 -16.40 0.19 4.39
C THR A 27 -15.39 -0.90 4.69
N PHE A 28 -15.42 -1.46 5.90
CA PHE A 28 -14.55 -2.57 6.27
C PHE A 28 -14.67 -3.76 5.29
N THR A 29 -15.90 -4.15 4.94
CA THR A 29 -16.17 -5.23 3.97
C THR A 29 -15.58 -4.90 2.59
N GLN A 30 -15.81 -3.69 2.08
CA GLN A 30 -15.24 -3.26 0.79
C GLN A 30 -13.71 -3.29 0.81
N ALA A 31 -13.08 -2.85 1.90
CA ALA A 31 -11.63 -2.88 2.05
C ALA A 31 -11.09 -4.32 2.04
N VAL A 32 -11.76 -5.26 2.72
CA VAL A 32 -11.38 -6.68 2.73
C VAL A 32 -11.52 -7.31 1.34
N GLU A 33 -12.62 -7.04 0.64
CA GLU A 33 -12.85 -7.52 -0.72
C GLU A 33 -11.81 -6.98 -1.70
N LEU A 34 -11.56 -5.67 -1.66
CA LEU A 34 -10.52 -5.01 -2.48
C LEU A 34 -9.13 -5.58 -2.19
N ARG A 35 -8.76 -5.72 -0.91
CA ARG A 35 -7.47 -6.31 -0.51
C ARG A 35 -7.32 -7.72 -1.06
N THR A 36 -8.35 -8.55 -0.91
CA THR A 36 -8.35 -9.94 -1.39
C THR A 36 -8.22 -9.99 -2.91
N LYS A 37 -8.96 -9.15 -3.63
CA LYS A 37 -8.90 -9.09 -5.10
C LYS A 37 -7.51 -8.67 -5.58
N ILE A 38 -6.94 -7.61 -5.00
CA ILE A 38 -5.62 -7.10 -5.37
C ILE A 38 -4.54 -8.14 -5.11
N LEU A 39 -4.56 -8.81 -3.96
CA LEU A 39 -3.55 -9.84 -3.63
C LEU A 39 -3.67 -11.06 -4.56
N LYS A 40 -4.88 -11.49 -4.90
CA LYS A 40 -5.10 -12.58 -5.89
C LYS A 40 -4.61 -12.20 -7.28
N ASP A 41 -4.89 -10.98 -7.72
CA ASP A 41 -4.45 -10.51 -9.03
C ASP A 41 -2.92 -10.34 -9.05
N ALA A 42 -2.32 -9.83 -7.97
CA ALA A 42 -0.88 -9.73 -7.82
C ALA A 42 -0.20 -11.09 -7.85
N GLU A 43 -0.77 -12.10 -7.16
CA GLU A 43 -0.28 -13.49 -7.21
C GLU A 43 -0.27 -14.03 -8.65
N ARG A 44 -1.35 -13.82 -9.41
CA ARG A 44 -1.40 -14.22 -10.82
C ARG A 44 -0.38 -13.50 -11.70
N LEU A 45 -0.02 -12.27 -11.34
CA LEU A 45 1.01 -11.48 -12.03
C LEU A 45 2.44 -11.85 -11.58
N GLY A 46 2.60 -12.85 -10.71
CA GLY A 46 3.90 -13.35 -10.27
C GLY A 46 4.41 -12.77 -8.96
N LEU A 47 3.58 -12.00 -8.24
CA LEU A 47 3.93 -11.53 -6.90
C LEU A 47 3.68 -12.63 -5.87
N PRO A 48 4.71 -13.19 -5.22
CA PRO A 48 4.48 -14.25 -4.24
C PRO A 48 3.71 -13.72 -3.03
N LEU A 49 2.75 -14.50 -2.51
CA LEU A 49 1.99 -14.15 -1.30
C LEU A 49 2.85 -13.99 -0.04
N TYR A 50 4.04 -14.60 -0.03
CA TYR A 50 5.03 -14.47 1.03
C TYR A 50 5.92 -13.22 0.87
N ALA A 51 5.74 -12.43 -0.19
CA ALA A 51 6.45 -11.17 -0.34
C ALA A 51 6.10 -10.25 0.84
N PRO A 52 7.09 -9.50 1.39
CA PRO A 52 6.89 -8.60 2.52
C PRO A 52 6.20 -7.29 2.08
N ILE A 53 5.01 -7.41 1.47
CA ILE A 53 4.19 -6.31 0.99
C ILE A 53 3.05 -6.04 1.95
N ASP A 54 2.92 -4.79 2.37
CA ASP A 54 1.75 -4.33 3.10
C ASP A 54 0.90 -3.40 2.23
N LEU A 55 -0.39 -3.74 2.10
CA LEU A 55 -1.36 -2.98 1.31
C LEU A 55 -2.28 -2.21 2.25
N HIS A 56 -2.21 -0.89 2.18
CA HIS A 56 -3.03 0.03 2.95
C HIS A 56 -4.05 0.69 2.03
N ILE A 57 -5.33 0.40 2.24
CA ILE A 57 -6.43 1.05 1.52
C ILE A 57 -6.92 2.21 2.36
N ILE A 58 -6.72 3.44 1.87
CA ILE A 58 -6.95 4.66 2.64
C ILE A 58 -7.74 5.70 1.83
N SER A 59 -8.36 6.63 2.53
CA SER A 59 -8.98 7.82 1.92
C SER A 59 -7.96 8.94 1.65
N ARG A 60 -8.34 9.92 0.83
CA ARG A 60 -7.54 11.14 0.62
C ARG A 60 -7.25 11.91 1.92
N GLU A 61 -8.18 11.87 2.88
CA GLU A 61 -7.98 12.51 4.18
C GLU A 61 -6.91 11.80 5.01
N GLU A 62 -6.90 10.47 4.97
CA GLU A 62 -5.89 9.65 5.65
C GLU A 62 -4.51 9.78 5.00
N LEU A 63 -4.44 9.97 3.67
CA LEU A 63 -3.19 10.24 2.96
C LEU A 63 -2.45 11.47 3.51
N ARG A 64 -3.19 12.52 3.90
CA ARG A 64 -2.61 13.71 4.54
C ARG A 64 -1.92 13.41 5.87
N LYS A 65 -2.31 12.33 6.56
CA LYS A 65 -1.65 11.90 7.81
C LYS A 65 -0.37 11.12 7.51
N TYR A 66 -0.36 10.31 6.45
CA TYR A 66 0.82 9.57 6.00
C TYR A 66 1.91 10.49 5.47
N THR A 67 1.56 11.44 4.60
CA THR A 67 2.51 12.44 4.05
C THR A 67 3.18 13.33 5.10
N LYS A 68 2.54 13.53 6.26
CA LYS A 68 3.13 14.27 7.40
C LYS A 68 4.14 13.44 8.20
N ARG A 69 3.98 12.11 8.22
CA ARG A 69 4.80 11.20 9.04
C ARG A 69 5.89 10.52 8.22
N ASP A 70 5.68 10.40 6.91
CA ASP A 70 6.48 9.56 6.04
C ASP A 70 6.62 10.14 4.63
N ARG A 71 7.69 9.74 3.94
CA ARG A 71 7.94 10.12 2.55
C ARG A 71 7.07 9.24 1.65
N VAL A 72 6.04 9.84 1.06
CA VAL A 72 5.18 9.17 0.09
C VAL A 72 5.70 9.46 -1.31
N ILE A 73 6.09 8.42 -2.05
CA ILE A 73 6.44 8.52 -3.47
C ILE A 73 5.20 8.14 -4.30
N PRO A 74 4.63 9.08 -5.07
CA PRO A 74 3.50 8.77 -5.93
C PRO A 74 3.99 7.98 -7.16
N LEU A 75 3.27 6.92 -7.52
CA LEU A 75 3.69 5.90 -8.51
C LEU A 75 3.51 6.37 -9.96
N ASP A 76 2.82 7.48 -10.21
CA ASP A 76 2.70 8.15 -11.51
C ASP A 76 4.01 8.79 -12.01
N ARG A 77 5.08 8.73 -11.21
CA ARG A 77 6.38 9.35 -11.51
C ARG A 77 7.55 8.36 -11.63
N ILE A 78 7.27 7.06 -11.72
CA ILE A 78 8.27 5.99 -11.89
C ILE A 78 8.06 5.34 -13.26
#